data_AF-A0A1G1DDR0-F1
#
_entry.id   AF-A0A1G1DDR0-F1
#
_cell.length_a   1.000
_cell.length_b   1.000
_cell.length_c   1.000
_cell.angle_alpha   90.00
_cell.angle_beta   90.00
_cell.angle_gamma   90.00
#
_symmetry.space_group_name_H-M   'P 1'
#
loop_
_entity.id
_entity.type
_entity.pdbx_description
1 polymer ?
#
loop_
_entity_poly.entity_id
_entity_poly.type
_entity_poly.pdbx_seq_one_letter_code
_entity_poly.pdbx_strand_id
1 'polypeptide(L)'
;MSRKIKISAIITLSLLSVLTVYILLMREHRAVRRDADIFIRAMMIRDFNIIYNYHAPSQKRVQVAMKVSSPSEAHLKEIYGEQKTSFEDAQPTVNLKELWVEKYLFIDGMKYRFGDVKMIENIENPSSPIRERIDAVLSVEAEYTNKEKSPDLNGYVRNVTYLVKFVSIENIIRTSIVKPKTKRWLFHSIDIKEGSLVYWEN
;
A
#
# COMPACT_ATOMS: atom_id res chain seq x y z
N MET A 1 -13.20 50.51 -7.36
CA MET A 1 -12.33 49.38 -7.76
C MET A 1 -12.67 48.96 -9.19
N SER A 2 -11.73 49.11 -10.12
CA SER A 2 -11.94 48.91 -11.57
C SER A 2 -12.34 47.45 -11.90
N ARG A 3 -13.23 47.27 -12.89
CA ARG A 3 -13.68 45.95 -13.40
C ARG A 3 -12.50 45.05 -13.80
N LYS A 4 -11.41 45.63 -14.31
CA LYS A 4 -10.16 44.92 -14.65
C LYS A 4 -9.43 44.35 -13.42
N ILE A 5 -9.43 45.09 -12.30
CA ILE A 5 -8.81 44.66 -11.04
C ILE A 5 -9.60 43.49 -10.43
N LYS A 6 -10.94 43.54 -10.51
CA LYS A 6 -11.81 42.42 -10.04
C LYS A 6 -11.59 41.15 -10.86
N ILE A 7 -11.51 41.25 -12.20
CA ILE A 7 -11.25 40.10 -13.08
C ILE A 7 -9.86 39.50 -12.81
N SER A 8 -8.83 40.33 -12.70
CA SER A 8 -7.47 39.88 -12.37
C SER A 8 -7.38 39.18 -11.00
N ALA A 9 -8.09 39.70 -9.99
CA ALA A 9 -8.16 39.06 -8.68
C ALA A 9 -8.83 37.68 -8.72
N ILE A 10 -9.92 37.52 -9.48
CA ILE A 10 -10.63 36.24 -9.63
C ILE A 10 -9.77 35.20 -10.34
N ILE A 11 -9.08 35.59 -11.43
CA ILE A 11 -8.18 34.69 -12.17
C ILE A 11 -7.01 34.25 -11.28
N THR A 12 -6.40 35.19 -10.57
CA THR A 12 -5.29 34.89 -9.63
C THR A 12 -5.73 33.94 -8.52
N LEU A 13 -6.91 34.17 -7.92
CA LEU A 13 -7.44 33.30 -6.87
C LEU A 13 -7.77 31.89 -7.40
N SER A 14 -8.31 31.80 -8.62
CA SER A 14 -8.61 30.53 -9.29
C SER A 14 -7.33 29.75 -9.57
N LEU A 15 -6.30 30.40 -10.11
CA LEU A 15 -4.96 29.81 -10.31
C LEU A 15 -4.34 29.33 -9.00
N LEU A 16 -4.44 30.12 -7.92
CA LEU A 16 -3.94 29.72 -6.60
C LEU A 16 -4.65 28.47 -6.07
N SER A 17 -5.97 28.37 -6.28
CA SER A 17 -6.75 27.22 -5.85
C SER A 17 -6.37 25.94 -6.60
N VAL A 18 -6.22 26.02 -7.94
CA VAL A 18 -5.77 24.90 -8.77
C VAL A 18 -4.35 24.45 -8.36
N LEU A 19 -3.45 25.39 -8.15
CA LEU A 19 -2.09 25.11 -7.71
C LEU A 19 -2.06 24.44 -6.33
N THR A 20 -2.90 24.90 -5.40
CA THR A 20 -2.98 24.33 -4.04
C THR A 20 -3.49 22.90 -4.07
N VAL A 21 -4.55 22.62 -4.83
CA VAL A 21 -5.08 21.25 -5.01
C VAL A 21 -4.02 20.35 -5.66
N TYR A 22 -3.34 20.84 -6.69
CA TYR A 22 -2.27 20.09 -7.37
C TYR A 22 -1.12 19.73 -6.41
N ILE A 23 -0.65 20.67 -5.59
CA ILE A 23 0.41 20.43 -4.59
C ILE A 23 -0.04 19.38 -3.55
N LEU A 24 -1.30 19.44 -3.11
CA LEU A 24 -1.86 18.48 -2.15
C LEU A 24 -1.92 17.06 -2.73
N LEU A 25 -2.41 16.88 -3.94
CA LEU A 25 -2.45 15.58 -4.62
C LEU A 25 -1.05 15.00 -4.82
N MET A 26 -0.10 15.82 -5.27
CA MET A 26 1.30 15.42 -5.46
C MET A 26 1.99 15.06 -4.15
N ARG A 27 1.52 15.55 -3.00
CA ARG A 27 2.05 15.18 -1.69
C ARG A 27 1.60 13.77 -1.29
N GLU A 28 0.33 13.45 -1.48
CA GLU A 28 -0.20 12.10 -1.16
C GLU A 28 0.42 11.04 -2.09
N HIS A 29 0.55 11.32 -3.39
CA HIS A 29 1.20 10.40 -4.33
C HIS A 29 2.65 10.09 -3.93
N ARG A 30 3.39 11.12 -3.48
CA ARG A 30 4.76 10.95 -2.98
C ARG A 30 4.81 10.14 -1.69
N ALA A 31 3.85 10.34 -0.78
CA ALA A 31 3.75 9.56 0.45
C ALA A 31 3.50 8.06 0.17
N VAL A 32 2.55 7.76 -0.73
CA VAL A 32 2.28 6.37 -1.16
C VAL A 32 3.53 5.73 -1.75
N ARG A 33 4.21 6.40 -2.68
CA ARG A 33 5.44 5.88 -3.30
C ARG A 33 6.55 5.62 -2.28
N ARG A 34 6.76 6.54 -1.33
CA ARG A 34 7.77 6.39 -0.28
C ARG A 34 7.46 5.19 0.60
N ASP A 35 6.23 5.07 1.06
CA ASP A 35 5.83 3.99 1.97
C ASP A 35 5.83 2.62 1.26
N ALA A 36 5.48 2.60 -0.04
CA ALA A 36 5.62 1.44 -0.90
C ALA A 36 7.09 1.02 -1.08
N ASP A 37 8.01 1.98 -1.28
CA ASP A 37 9.44 1.71 -1.39
C ASP A 37 9.99 1.04 -0.12
N ILE A 38 9.61 1.56 1.05
CA ILE A 38 10.00 0.98 2.34
C ILE A 38 9.49 -0.46 2.45
N PHE A 39 8.22 -0.71 2.13
CA PHE A 39 7.63 -2.04 2.20
C PHE A 39 8.28 -3.03 1.23
N ILE A 40 8.44 -2.67 -0.04
CA ILE A 40 9.02 -3.55 -1.07
C ILE A 40 10.48 -3.87 -0.73
N ARG A 41 11.27 -2.88 -0.32
CA ARG A 41 12.66 -3.12 0.11
C ARG A 41 12.73 -4.05 1.31
N ALA A 42 11.87 -3.85 2.31
CA ALA A 42 11.79 -4.73 3.47
C ALA A 42 11.41 -6.17 3.08
N MET A 43 10.50 -6.34 2.11
CA MET A 43 10.15 -7.65 1.55
C MET A 43 11.33 -8.33 0.86
N MET A 44 12.09 -7.59 0.05
CA MET A 44 13.27 -8.11 -0.65
C MET A 44 14.34 -8.63 0.32
N ILE A 45 14.57 -7.92 1.44
CA ILE A 45 15.56 -8.30 2.46
C ILE A 45 14.99 -9.12 3.63
N ARG A 46 13.70 -9.47 3.57
CA ARG A 46 12.98 -10.22 4.63
C ARG A 46 12.99 -9.56 6.02
N ASP A 47 12.99 -8.23 6.10
CA ASP A 47 12.87 -7.52 7.38
C ASP A 47 11.42 -7.53 7.88
N PHE A 48 11.08 -8.58 8.63
CA PHE A 48 9.73 -8.78 9.16
C PHE A 48 9.26 -7.62 10.05
N ASN A 49 10.15 -6.94 10.77
CA ASN A 49 9.76 -5.83 11.65
C ASN A 49 9.19 -4.67 10.84
N ILE A 50 9.82 -4.33 9.72
CA ILE A 50 9.32 -3.27 8.84
C ILE A 50 8.07 -3.76 8.11
N ILE A 51 8.10 -4.97 7.56
CA ILE A 51 6.94 -5.59 6.87
C ILE A 51 5.69 -5.53 7.74
N TYR A 52 5.77 -6.03 8.97
CA TYR A 52 4.66 -6.07 9.92
C TYR A 52 4.05 -4.68 10.15
N ASN A 53 4.89 -3.64 10.25
CA ASN A 53 4.50 -2.26 10.48
C ASN A 53 3.88 -1.56 9.25
N TYR A 54 4.07 -2.11 8.06
CA TYR A 54 3.51 -1.61 6.80
C TYR A 54 2.42 -2.54 6.23
N HIS A 55 2.11 -3.66 6.88
CA HIS A 55 1.12 -4.64 6.43
C HIS A 55 -0.27 -4.38 7.07
N ALA A 56 -1.24 -3.95 6.24
CA ALA A 56 -2.58 -3.57 6.69
C ALA A 56 -3.33 -4.68 7.45
N PRO A 57 -3.34 -5.95 7.00
CA PRO A 57 -3.97 -7.03 7.76
C PRO A 57 -3.41 -7.20 9.17
N SER A 58 -2.08 -7.12 9.33
CA SER A 58 -1.44 -7.22 10.65
C SER A 58 -1.80 -6.04 11.54
N GLN A 59 -1.74 -4.82 11.00
CA GLN A 59 -2.14 -3.62 11.75
C GLN A 59 -3.63 -3.65 12.14
N LYS A 60 -4.50 -4.19 11.29
CA LYS A 60 -5.91 -4.41 11.63
C LYS A 60 -6.07 -5.35 12.82
N ARG A 61 -5.33 -6.46 12.90
CA ARG A 61 -5.35 -7.37 14.05
C ARG A 61 -4.93 -6.67 15.34
N VAL A 62 -3.85 -5.89 15.30
CA VAL A 62 -3.40 -5.07 16.45
C VAL A 62 -4.50 -4.13 16.92
N GLN A 63 -5.14 -3.40 15.99
CA GLN A 63 -6.20 -2.46 16.35
C GLN A 63 -7.44 -3.13 16.92
N VAL A 64 -7.79 -4.33 16.46
CA VAL A 64 -8.90 -5.11 17.04
C VAL A 64 -8.55 -5.51 18.47
N ALA A 65 -7.36 -6.04 18.70
CA ALA A 65 -6.90 -6.43 20.03
C ALA A 65 -6.88 -5.24 21.02
N MET A 66 -6.49 -4.06 20.55
CA MET A 66 -6.48 -2.84 21.36
C MET A 66 -7.87 -2.37 21.82
N LYS A 67 -8.96 -2.80 21.18
CA LYS A 67 -10.33 -2.38 21.55
C LYS A 67 -10.97 -3.25 22.63
N VAL A 68 -10.53 -4.49 22.81
CA VAL A 68 -11.28 -5.50 23.58
C VAL A 68 -11.09 -5.35 25.10
N SER A 69 -10.00 -4.75 25.56
CA SER A 69 -9.67 -4.44 26.96
C SER A 69 -8.23 -3.94 26.95
N SER A 70 -7.80 -3.07 27.86
CA SER A 70 -6.40 -2.58 27.95
C SER A 70 -5.39 -3.68 27.59
N PRO A 71 -4.88 -3.73 26.36
CA PRO A 71 -4.20 -4.92 25.87
C PRO A 71 -2.90 -5.04 26.64
N SER A 72 -2.68 -6.21 27.25
CA SER A 72 -1.38 -6.47 27.87
C SER A 72 -0.31 -6.47 26.77
N GLU A 73 0.86 -5.96 27.08
CA GLU A 73 2.02 -6.02 26.17
C GLU A 73 2.29 -7.45 25.70
N ALA A 74 2.01 -8.45 26.55
CA ALA A 74 2.11 -9.86 26.23
C ALA A 74 1.21 -10.27 25.05
N HIS A 75 -0.04 -9.80 25.00
CA HIS A 75 -0.95 -10.15 23.90
C HIS A 75 -0.53 -9.52 22.57
N LEU A 76 0.02 -8.29 22.59
CA LEU A 76 0.57 -7.68 21.38
C LEU A 76 1.82 -8.43 20.88
N LYS A 77 2.65 -8.94 21.78
CA LYS A 77 3.81 -9.79 21.45
C LYS A 77 3.37 -11.14 20.86
N GLU A 78 2.30 -11.73 21.37
CA GLU A 78 1.70 -12.96 20.84
C GLU A 78 1.24 -12.76 19.39
N ILE A 79 0.46 -11.71 19.10
CA ILE A 79 0.01 -11.38 17.74
C ILE A 79 1.21 -11.21 16.79
N TYR A 80 2.25 -10.51 17.23
CA TYR A 80 3.47 -10.36 16.46
C TYR A 80 4.14 -11.71 16.19
N GLY A 81 4.26 -12.57 17.21
CA GLY A 81 4.85 -13.90 17.10
C GLY A 81 4.11 -14.79 16.10
N GLU A 82 2.77 -14.89 16.22
CA GLU A 82 1.94 -15.64 15.29
C GLU A 82 2.07 -15.16 13.84
N GLN A 83 2.10 -13.83 13.64
CA GLN A 83 2.24 -13.26 12.31
C GLN A 83 3.63 -13.51 11.73
N LYS A 84 4.67 -13.51 12.57
CA LYS A 84 6.03 -13.84 12.17
C LYS A 84 6.13 -15.29 11.73
N THR A 85 5.64 -16.22 12.54
CA THR A 85 5.59 -17.65 12.17
C THR A 85 4.80 -17.86 10.89
N SER A 86 3.62 -17.24 10.77
CA SER A 86 2.82 -17.30 9.54
C SER A 86 3.55 -16.75 8.31
N PHE A 87 4.35 -15.68 8.46
CA PHE A 87 5.17 -15.14 7.37
C PHE A 87 6.32 -16.08 7.00
N GLU A 88 6.97 -16.69 7.99
CA GLU A 88 8.07 -17.63 7.80
C GLU A 88 7.59 -18.90 7.08
N ASP A 89 6.45 -19.45 7.52
CA ASP A 89 5.88 -20.72 7.05
C ASP A 89 5.10 -20.62 5.73
N ALA A 90 4.75 -19.40 5.30
CA ALA A 90 4.06 -19.17 4.03
C ALA A 90 4.76 -19.93 2.89
N GLN A 91 4.00 -20.39 1.91
CA GLN A 91 4.51 -21.13 0.76
C GLN A 91 4.27 -20.35 -0.54
N PRO A 92 5.09 -20.56 -1.59
CA PRO A 92 4.81 -20.02 -2.91
C PRO A 92 3.44 -20.48 -3.40
N THR A 93 2.68 -19.56 -4.00
CA THR A 93 1.31 -19.81 -4.45
C THR A 93 1.01 -18.91 -5.64
N VAL A 94 0.21 -19.42 -6.57
CA VAL A 94 -0.30 -18.64 -7.72
C VAL A 94 -1.48 -17.76 -7.32
N ASN A 95 -2.07 -18.00 -6.14
CA ASN A 95 -3.19 -17.23 -5.63
C ASN A 95 -2.72 -15.93 -4.97
N LEU A 96 -2.80 -14.81 -5.70
CA LEU A 96 -2.41 -13.47 -5.22
C LEU A 96 -3.25 -12.94 -4.04
N LYS A 97 -4.32 -13.64 -3.66
CA LYS A 97 -5.14 -13.28 -2.50
C LYS A 97 -4.68 -13.97 -1.21
N GLU A 98 -3.75 -14.90 -1.31
CA GLU A 98 -3.22 -15.62 -0.16
C GLU A 98 -2.32 -14.72 0.69
N LEU A 99 -2.35 -14.92 2.01
CA LEU A 99 -1.58 -14.10 2.94
C LEU A 99 -0.08 -14.30 2.68
N TRP A 100 0.68 -13.20 2.68
CA TRP A 100 2.13 -13.20 2.48
C TRP A 100 2.60 -13.63 1.09
N VAL A 101 1.71 -13.73 0.09
CA VAL A 101 2.10 -14.05 -1.29
C VAL A 101 3.15 -13.07 -1.83
N GLU A 102 3.10 -11.81 -1.41
CA GLU A 102 4.04 -10.77 -1.80
C GLU A 102 5.49 -11.06 -1.39
N LYS A 103 5.71 -11.95 -0.41
CA LYS A 103 7.01 -12.53 -0.08
C LYS A 103 7.65 -13.18 -1.32
N TYR A 104 6.87 -13.84 -2.16
CA TYR A 104 7.39 -14.53 -3.36
C TYR A 104 7.44 -13.63 -4.59
N LEU A 105 6.71 -12.52 -4.58
CA LEU A 105 6.67 -11.57 -5.69
C LEU A 105 7.79 -10.53 -5.58
N PHE A 106 8.10 -10.08 -4.37
CA PHE A 106 9.16 -9.09 -4.09
C PHE A 106 10.37 -9.79 -3.48
N ILE A 107 11.30 -10.19 -4.35
CA ILE A 107 12.48 -10.98 -4.01
C ILE A 107 13.76 -10.16 -4.14
N ASP A 108 14.82 -10.62 -3.47
CA ASP A 108 16.15 -10.07 -3.66
C ASP A 108 16.63 -10.16 -5.12
N GLY A 109 17.31 -9.12 -5.60
CA GLY A 109 17.78 -9.00 -6.99
C GLY A 109 16.72 -8.61 -8.04
N MET A 110 15.46 -8.46 -7.65
CA MET A 110 14.41 -7.88 -8.50
C MET A 110 14.67 -6.38 -8.73
N LYS A 111 14.52 -5.91 -9.97
CA LYS A 111 14.46 -4.48 -10.27
C LYS A 111 13.00 -4.05 -10.31
N TYR A 112 12.69 -2.85 -9.81
CA TYR A 112 11.33 -2.32 -9.92
C TYR A 112 11.29 -0.83 -10.20
N ARG A 113 10.17 -0.38 -10.76
CA ARG A 113 9.88 1.02 -11.05
C ARG A 113 8.44 1.37 -10.68
N PHE A 114 8.26 2.52 -10.04
CA PHE A 114 6.94 3.06 -9.70
C PHE A 114 6.32 3.82 -10.88
N GLY A 115 5.24 3.26 -11.40
CA GLY A 115 4.31 3.93 -12.30
C GLY A 115 3.30 4.80 -11.55
N ASP A 116 2.11 4.95 -12.12
CA ASP A 116 1.10 5.87 -11.60
C ASP A 116 0.53 5.45 -10.25
N VAL A 117 0.17 6.47 -9.45
CA VAL A 117 -0.64 6.32 -8.24
C VAL A 117 -2.05 6.79 -8.58
N LYS A 118 -3.03 5.93 -8.36
CA LYS A 118 -4.45 6.26 -8.47
C LYS A 118 -5.07 6.25 -7.08
N MET A 119 -5.60 7.38 -6.66
CA MET A 119 -6.39 7.47 -5.43
C MET A 119 -7.82 7.04 -5.77
N ILE A 120 -8.36 6.07 -5.04
CA ILE A 120 -9.69 5.50 -5.24
C ILE A 120 -10.52 5.74 -3.99
N GLU A 121 -11.69 6.34 -4.17
CA GLU A 121 -12.69 6.43 -3.11
C GLU A 121 -13.31 5.04 -2.86
N ASN A 122 -13.16 4.57 -1.64
CA ASN A 122 -13.73 3.34 -1.13
C ASN A 122 -15.10 3.68 -0.51
N ILE A 123 -16.13 3.49 -1.32
CA ILE A 123 -17.54 3.69 -0.97
C ILE A 123 -18.04 2.39 -0.33
N GLU A 124 -17.81 2.20 0.96
CA GLU A 124 -18.47 1.13 1.73
C GLU A 124 -19.85 1.61 2.21
N ASN A 125 -20.92 1.01 1.67
CA ASN A 125 -22.32 0.95 2.15
C ASN A 125 -22.98 2.26 2.69
N PRO A 126 -24.08 2.76 2.10
CA PRO A 126 -24.72 4.05 2.47
C PRO A 126 -25.29 4.14 3.90
N SER A 127 -25.34 3.03 4.65
CA SER A 127 -25.94 2.98 5.99
C SER A 127 -25.00 3.38 7.13
N SER A 128 -23.73 3.70 6.86
CA SER A 128 -22.80 4.19 7.89
C SER A 128 -22.09 5.45 7.38
N PRO A 129 -22.57 6.66 7.72
CA PRO A 129 -21.77 7.85 7.48
C PRO A 129 -20.57 7.75 8.43
N ILE A 130 -19.34 7.86 7.94
CA ILE A 130 -18.17 8.44 8.62
C ILE A 130 -16.92 8.09 7.77
N ARG A 131 -16.50 9.10 7.00
CA ARG A 131 -15.24 9.27 6.24
C ARG A 131 -15.15 8.58 4.87
N GLU A 132 -14.99 9.40 3.84
CA GLU A 132 -14.42 9.01 2.54
C GLU A 132 -13.12 8.23 2.81
N ARG A 133 -13.13 6.92 2.53
CA ARG A 133 -11.92 6.13 2.60
C ARG A 133 -11.21 6.29 1.28
N ILE A 134 -10.00 6.83 1.30
CA ILE A 134 -9.17 6.87 0.11
C ILE A 134 -8.18 5.71 0.20
N ASP A 135 -8.29 4.79 -0.74
CA ASP A 135 -7.29 3.77 -1.01
C ASP A 135 -6.40 4.25 -2.17
N ALA A 136 -5.16 3.76 -2.24
CA ALA A 136 -4.25 4.10 -3.31
C ALA A 136 -3.85 2.84 -4.07
N VAL A 137 -3.89 2.89 -5.40
CA VAL A 137 -3.39 1.83 -6.27
C VAL A 137 -2.14 2.34 -6.96
N LEU A 138 -1.00 1.74 -6.63
CA LEU A 138 0.30 2.05 -7.21
C LEU A 138 0.67 0.97 -8.23
N SER A 139 0.99 1.39 -9.46
CA SER A 139 1.56 0.48 -10.45
C SER A 139 3.05 0.27 -10.16
N VAL A 140 3.46 -1.00 -10.03
CA VAL A 140 4.86 -1.39 -9.81
C VAL A 140 5.28 -2.31 -10.94
N GLU A 141 6.13 -1.83 -11.83
CA GLU A 141 6.78 -2.67 -12.83
C GLU A 141 7.93 -3.42 -12.15
N ALA A 142 7.97 -4.73 -12.31
CA ALA A 142 9.00 -5.61 -11.76
C ALA A 142 9.68 -6.38 -12.90
N GLU A 143 11.01 -6.40 -12.87
CA GLU A 143 11.88 -7.19 -13.74
C GLU A 143 12.68 -8.15 -12.87
N TYR A 144 12.57 -9.45 -13.17
CA TYR A 144 13.34 -10.50 -12.52
C TYR A 144 14.56 -10.82 -13.37
N THR A 145 15.75 -10.71 -12.77
CA THR A 145 17.03 -10.90 -13.46
C THR A 145 17.52 -12.34 -13.47
N ASN A 146 16.90 -13.22 -12.67
CA ASN A 146 17.25 -14.63 -12.55
C ASN A 146 15.98 -15.49 -12.63
N LYS A 147 15.91 -16.41 -13.61
CA LYS A 147 14.78 -17.33 -13.85
C LYS A 147 14.49 -18.21 -12.62
N GLU A 148 15.49 -18.82 -12.02
CA GLU A 148 15.35 -19.76 -10.90
C GLU A 148 14.81 -19.11 -9.62
N LYS A 149 15.05 -17.80 -9.46
CA LYS A 149 14.56 -17.05 -8.31
C LYS A 149 13.21 -16.39 -8.56
N SER A 150 12.81 -16.24 -9.82
CA SER A 150 11.58 -15.54 -10.19
C SER A 150 10.32 -16.28 -9.71
N PRO A 151 9.20 -15.57 -9.46
CA PRO A 151 7.96 -16.23 -9.08
C PRO A 151 7.46 -17.12 -10.21
N ASP A 152 6.96 -18.29 -9.85
CA ASP A 152 6.26 -19.20 -10.76
C ASP A 152 4.75 -18.91 -10.68
N LEU A 153 4.22 -18.29 -11.73
CA LEU A 153 2.80 -18.00 -11.90
C LEU A 153 2.24 -18.76 -13.10
N ASN A 154 2.36 -20.09 -13.05
CA ASN A 154 2.18 -21.03 -14.17
C ASN A 154 3.23 -20.81 -15.28
N GLY A 155 4.46 -20.56 -14.84
CA GLY A 155 5.60 -20.16 -15.65
C GLY A 155 6.46 -19.15 -14.87
N TYR A 156 7.78 -19.28 -15.00
CA TYR A 156 8.73 -18.33 -14.41
C TYR A 156 8.59 -16.96 -15.04
N VAL A 157 8.27 -15.96 -14.21
CA VAL A 157 8.03 -14.59 -14.66
C VAL A 157 9.34 -13.86 -14.93
N ARG A 158 9.45 -13.20 -16.08
CA ARG A 158 10.56 -12.29 -16.40
C ARG A 158 10.20 -10.85 -16.09
N ASN A 159 9.03 -10.39 -16.55
CA ASN A 159 8.53 -9.04 -16.29
C ASN A 159 7.05 -9.09 -15.94
N VAL A 160 6.61 -8.16 -15.09
CA VAL A 160 5.20 -8.01 -14.70
C VAL A 160 4.93 -6.60 -14.19
N THR A 161 3.71 -6.11 -14.38
CA THR A 161 3.25 -4.91 -13.67
C THR A 161 2.25 -5.30 -12.60
N TYR A 162 2.59 -5.08 -11.35
CA TYR A 162 1.70 -5.26 -10.22
C TYR A 162 0.87 -4.00 -9.97
N LEU A 163 -0.37 -4.20 -9.57
CA LEU A 163 -1.26 -3.18 -9.03
C LEU A 163 -1.29 -3.36 -7.51
N VAL A 164 -0.45 -2.61 -6.82
CA VAL A 164 -0.29 -2.72 -5.37
C VAL A 164 -1.27 -1.76 -4.69
N LYS A 165 -2.18 -2.31 -3.89
CA LYS A 165 -3.18 -1.54 -3.17
C LYS A 165 -2.66 -1.19 -1.78
N PHE A 166 -2.77 0.09 -1.45
CA PHE A 166 -2.44 0.65 -0.15
C PHE A 166 -3.66 1.31 0.46
N VAL A 167 -3.73 1.28 1.79
CA VAL A 167 -4.77 1.95 2.57
C VAL A 167 -4.10 2.85 3.59
N SER A 168 -4.66 4.05 3.79
CA SER A 168 -4.22 4.92 4.88
C SER A 168 -4.43 4.24 6.24
N ILE A 169 -3.44 4.32 7.13
CA ILE A 169 -3.55 3.84 8.51
C ILE A 169 -4.78 4.40 9.24
N GLU A 170 -5.21 5.61 8.89
CA GLU A 170 -6.42 6.25 9.43
C GLU A 170 -7.72 5.48 9.07
N ASN A 171 -7.74 4.74 7.96
CA ASN A 171 -8.92 3.97 7.51
C ASN A 171 -9.01 2.59 8.18
N ILE A 172 -7.88 2.01 8.61
CA ILE A 172 -7.85 0.79 9.45
C ILE A 172 -8.25 1.16 10.90
N ILE A 173 -7.87 2.38 11.27
CA ILE A 173 -8.22 3.28 12.37
C ILE A 173 -9.71 3.48 12.75
N ARG A 174 -10.65 2.55 12.54
CA ARG A 174 -12.10 2.87 12.62
C ARG A 174 -12.58 3.54 13.92
N THR A 175 -11.91 3.37 15.07
CA THR A 175 -12.41 3.89 16.37
C THR A 175 -11.33 4.27 17.39
N SER A 176 -10.07 4.51 17.01
CA SER A 176 -9.07 4.86 18.01
C SER A 176 -9.26 6.30 18.49
N ILE A 177 -9.43 6.46 19.81
CA ILE A 177 -9.31 7.75 20.53
C ILE A 177 -7.95 8.41 20.21
N VAL A 178 -6.97 7.61 19.83
CA VAL A 178 -5.62 8.02 19.41
C VAL A 178 -5.57 8.12 17.88
N LYS A 179 -5.49 9.35 17.36
CA LYS A 179 -5.09 9.56 15.96
C LYS A 179 -3.66 9.01 15.78
N PRO A 180 -3.39 8.24 14.71
CA PRO A 180 -2.02 7.80 14.43
C PRO A 180 -1.11 9.02 14.33
N LYS A 181 0.02 9.00 15.05
CA LYS A 181 1.00 10.12 15.05
C LYS A 181 1.62 10.36 13.68
N THR A 182 1.55 9.37 12.79
CA THR A 182 2.11 9.40 11.44
C THR A 182 1.05 9.01 10.41
N LYS A 183 0.90 9.84 9.37
CA LYS A 183 0.19 9.44 8.15
C LYS A 183 1.06 8.43 7.41
N ARG A 184 0.58 7.20 7.30
CA ARG A 184 1.25 6.08 6.63
C ARG A 184 0.28 5.36 5.71
N TRP A 185 0.79 4.93 4.56
CA TRP A 185 0.11 4.05 3.63
C TRP A 185 0.57 2.61 3.87
N LEU A 186 -0.39 1.73 4.14
CA LEU A 186 -0.16 0.34 4.51
C LEU A 186 -0.51 -0.56 3.33
N PHE A 187 0.37 -1.50 2.98
CA PHE A 187 0.13 -2.51 1.96
C PHE A 187 -1.10 -3.33 2.34
N HIS A 188 -1.99 -3.55 1.40
CA HIS A 188 -3.23 -4.30 1.62
C HIS A 188 -3.37 -5.52 0.74
N SER A 189 -3.11 -5.37 -0.55
CA SER A 189 -3.19 -6.47 -1.50
C SER A 189 -2.39 -6.15 -2.75
N ILE A 190 -2.21 -7.17 -3.57
CA ILE A 190 -1.52 -7.07 -4.85
C ILE A 190 -2.32 -7.82 -5.90
N ASP A 191 -2.44 -7.21 -7.09
CA ASP A 191 -3.00 -7.84 -8.27
C ASP A 191 -2.01 -7.70 -9.43
N ILE A 192 -2.21 -8.46 -10.50
CA ILE A 192 -1.43 -8.33 -11.73
C ILE A 192 -2.23 -7.47 -12.71
N LYS A 193 -1.57 -6.48 -13.31
CA LYS A 193 -2.17 -5.70 -14.40
C LYS A 193 -2.37 -6.61 -15.60
N GLU A 194 -3.59 -6.64 -16.12
CA GLU A 194 -3.95 -7.45 -17.28
C GLU A 194 -2.98 -7.22 -18.46
N GLY A 195 -2.58 -8.32 -19.11
CA GLY A 195 -1.67 -8.30 -20.25
C GLY A 195 -0.22 -7.89 -19.94
N SER A 196 0.17 -7.71 -18.66
CA SER A 196 1.52 -7.27 -18.30
C SER A 196 2.53 -8.39 -18.03
N LEU A 197 2.07 -9.65 -17.90
CA LEU A 197 2.93 -10.79 -17.60
C LEU A 197 3.75 -11.20 -18.82
N VAL A 198 5.06 -11.27 -18.64
CA VAL A 198 6.00 -11.80 -19.61
C VAL A 198 6.81 -12.90 -18.92
N TYR A 199 6.77 -14.11 -19.47
CA TYR A 199 7.51 -15.26 -18.96
C TYR A 199 8.92 -15.34 -19.57
N TRP A 200 9.80 -16.09 -18.92
CA TRP A 200 11.05 -16.51 -19.55
C TRP A 200 10.75 -17.45 -20.72
N GLU A 201 11.55 -17.36 -21.79
CA GLU A 201 11.53 -18.37 -22.85
C GLU A 201 11.90 -19.74 -22.24
N ASN A 202 11.19 -20.78 -22.69
CA ASN A 202 11.42 -22.16 -22.25
C ASN A 202 12.69 -22.72 -22.87
#